data_AF-A0A257ZG67-F1
#
_entry.id   AF-A0A257ZG67-F1
#
_cell.length_a   1.000
_cell.length_b   1.000
_cell.length_c   1.000
_cell.angle_alpha   90.00
_cell.angle_beta   90.00
_cell.angle_gamma   90.00
#
_symmetry.space_group_name_H-M   'P 1'
#
loop_
_entity.id
_entity.type
_entity.pdbx_description
1 polymer ?
#
loop_
_entity_poly.entity_id
_entity_poly.type
_entity_poly.pdbx_seq_one_letter_code
_entity_poly.pdbx_strand_id
1 'polypeptide(L)'
;MTETSPAASPNAASPRGGTLSLAALSCLVVGSMVGGGVFSLPQAFGEATGILGALIAWGIAGTGMLMLAFVFQTLSRRRPDIDAGIYAYARAGFGPYIGFIAALSYWASACLGNVAFLVLTQSTLGAFFPAFGNGNTLPALIGSSVILWGFHIMLLRGVKEAASVNTIVTFAKLLPIAVFLVIVAWSAKGELFVENILGGGQPSAAGLYDQVRQTMLIVVFV
;
A
#
# COMPACT_ATOMS: atom_id res chain seq x y z
N MET A 1 70.73 13.77 4.62
CA MET A 1 69.58 14.32 5.36
C MET A 1 68.33 13.84 4.65
N THR A 2 67.71 12.81 5.21
CA THR A 2 66.58 12.09 4.64
C THR A 2 65.30 12.75 5.17
N GLU A 3 64.50 13.37 4.31
CA GLU A 3 63.21 13.93 4.71
C GLU A 3 62.24 12.78 5.01
N THR A 4 61.85 12.68 6.28
CA THR A 4 60.79 11.78 6.75
C THR A 4 59.43 12.42 6.47
N SER A 5 58.69 11.84 5.53
CA SER A 5 57.26 12.09 5.31
C SER A 5 56.46 11.81 6.61
N PRO A 6 55.60 12.71 7.10
CA PRO A 6 54.75 12.42 8.24
C PRO A 6 53.65 11.44 7.83
N ALA A 7 53.57 10.31 8.53
CA ALA A 7 52.50 9.34 8.39
C ALA A 7 51.13 10.00 8.58
N ALA A 8 50.27 9.87 7.56
CA ALA A 8 48.87 10.26 7.65
C ALA A 8 48.16 9.40 8.70
N SER A 9 47.68 10.04 9.77
CA SER A 9 46.79 9.43 10.75
C SER A 9 45.55 8.84 10.07
N PRO A 10 45.09 7.64 10.46
CA PRO A 10 43.87 7.07 9.90
C PRO A 10 42.70 7.95 10.31
N ASN A 11 42.13 8.64 9.32
CA ASN A 11 40.97 9.48 9.46
C ASN A 11 39.84 8.65 10.07
N ALA A 12 39.42 9.01 11.29
CA ALA A 12 38.30 8.39 11.97
C ALA A 12 37.07 8.45 11.03
N ALA A 13 36.52 7.28 10.72
CA ALA A 13 35.36 7.16 9.85
C ALA A 13 34.23 8.06 10.36
N SER A 14 33.80 9.00 9.52
CA SER A 14 32.61 9.83 9.75
C SER A 14 31.40 8.93 10.04
N PRO A 15 30.48 9.33 10.95
CA PRO A 15 29.29 8.53 11.22
C PRO A 15 28.47 8.43 9.94
N ARG A 16 28.31 7.21 9.41
CA ARG A 16 27.42 6.94 8.27
C ARG A 16 26.01 7.39 8.66
N GLY A 17 25.37 8.17 7.78
CA GLY A 17 24.04 8.74 7.97
C GLY A 17 23.02 7.69 8.44
N GLY A 18 22.14 8.12 9.34
CA GLY A 18 21.39 7.28 10.27
C GLY A 18 20.63 6.11 9.66
N THR A 19 20.91 4.92 10.18
CA THR A 19 20.08 3.72 10.00
C THR A 19 18.70 3.96 10.63
N LEU A 20 17.63 3.68 9.89
CA LEU A 20 16.25 3.75 10.40
C LEU A 20 16.04 2.67 11.47
N SER A 21 15.33 3.00 12.55
CA SER A 21 14.98 2.03 13.59
C SER A 21 13.99 0.98 13.06
N LEU A 22 13.94 -0.19 13.69
CA LEU A 22 12.97 -1.24 13.35
C LEU A 22 11.53 -0.69 13.35
N ALA A 23 11.19 0.10 14.39
CA ALA A 23 9.89 0.73 14.49
C ALA A 23 9.61 1.69 13.32
N ALA A 24 10.59 2.50 12.92
CA ALA A 24 10.44 3.41 11.78
C ALA A 24 10.23 2.64 10.46
N LEU A 25 10.97 1.55 10.25
CA LEU A 25 10.80 0.67 9.08
C LEU A 25 9.43 -0.02 9.08
N SER A 26 8.98 -0.54 10.23
CA SER A 26 7.65 -1.14 10.37
C SER A 26 6.53 -0.13 10.10
N CYS A 27 6.62 1.07 10.66
CA CYS A 27 5.66 2.15 10.40
C CYS A 27 5.66 2.57 8.93
N LEU A 28 6.82 2.62 8.28
CA LEU A 28 6.92 2.93 6.85
C LEU A 28 6.18 1.88 6.01
N VAL A 29 6.36 0.58 6.32
CA VAL A 29 5.66 -0.50 5.63
C VAL A 29 4.15 -0.37 5.86
N VAL A 30 3.68 -0.26 7.11
CA VAL A 30 2.24 -0.13 7.40
C VAL A 30 1.64 1.10 6.72
N GLY A 31 2.32 2.26 6.78
CA GLY A 31 1.86 3.49 6.15
C GLY A 31 1.77 3.39 4.62
N SER A 32 2.67 2.63 4.00
CA SER A 32 2.65 2.38 2.55
C SER A 32 1.54 1.41 2.12
N MET A 33 1.14 0.47 2.99
CA MET A 33 0.06 -0.49 2.72
C MET A 33 -1.34 0.11 2.91
N VAL A 34 -1.49 1.07 3.84
CA VAL A 34 -2.78 1.76 4.06
C VAL A 34 -2.99 2.83 2.98
N GLY A 35 -3.57 2.41 1.86
CA GLY A 35 -3.91 3.24 0.69
C GLY A 35 -5.38 3.66 0.64
N GLY A 36 -5.83 4.09 -0.55
CA GLY A 36 -7.23 4.45 -0.81
C GLY A 36 -8.21 3.27 -0.67
N GLY A 37 -7.73 2.04 -0.90
CA GLY A 37 -8.55 0.83 -0.83
C GLY A 37 -9.27 0.63 0.50
N VAL A 38 -8.66 1.01 1.62
CA VAL A 38 -9.24 0.84 2.96
C VAL A 38 -10.59 1.56 3.14
N PHE A 39 -10.82 2.63 2.35
CA PHE A 39 -12.07 3.41 2.41
C PHE A 39 -13.18 2.80 1.56
N SER A 40 -12.85 2.04 0.52
CA SER A 40 -13.84 1.42 -0.38
C SER A 40 -14.18 -0.03 0.01
N LEU A 41 -13.27 -0.72 0.71
CA LEU A 41 -13.47 -2.11 1.12
C LEU A 41 -14.71 -2.36 1.98
N PRO A 42 -15.06 -1.53 2.99
CA PRO A 42 -16.21 -1.81 3.84
C PRO A 42 -17.53 -1.90 3.07
N GLN A 43 -17.74 -1.00 2.10
CA GLN A 43 -18.93 -1.02 1.25
C GLN A 43 -18.93 -2.26 0.34
N ALA A 44 -17.83 -2.50 -0.36
CA ALA A 44 -17.73 -3.64 -1.29
C ALA A 44 -17.94 -4.99 -0.57
N PHE A 45 -17.46 -5.10 0.67
CA PHE A 45 -17.65 -6.29 1.50
C PHE A 45 -19.09 -6.43 1.99
N GLY A 46 -19.71 -5.32 2.41
CA GLY A 46 -21.11 -5.31 2.82
C GLY A 46 -22.07 -5.74 1.71
N GLU A 47 -21.72 -5.51 0.45
CA GLU A 47 -22.50 -5.94 -0.72
C GLU A 47 -22.18 -7.38 -1.16
N ALA A 48 -20.94 -7.84 -0.98
CA ALA A 48 -20.48 -9.11 -1.54
C ALA A 48 -20.56 -10.33 -0.61
N THR A 49 -20.60 -10.14 0.72
CA THR A 49 -20.38 -11.26 1.64
C THR A 49 -20.96 -11.05 3.03
N GLY A 50 -21.37 -12.16 3.66
CA GLY A 50 -21.65 -12.23 5.08
C GLY A 50 -20.37 -12.33 5.92
N ILE A 51 -20.52 -12.36 7.23
CA ILE A 51 -19.37 -12.38 8.17
C ILE A 51 -18.50 -13.61 7.94
N LEU A 52 -19.10 -14.80 7.77
CA LEU A 52 -18.34 -16.04 7.59
C LEU A 52 -17.54 -16.04 6.29
N GLY A 53 -18.15 -15.62 5.18
CA GLY A 53 -17.48 -15.51 3.89
C GLY A 53 -16.34 -14.49 3.92
N ALA A 54 -16.54 -13.34 4.57
CA ALA A 54 -15.51 -12.32 4.78
C ALA A 54 -14.31 -12.86 5.57
N LEU A 55 -14.57 -13.58 6.68
CA LEU A 55 -13.51 -14.17 7.51
C LEU A 55 -12.69 -15.22 6.77
N ILE A 56 -13.35 -16.09 5.99
CA ILE A 56 -12.65 -17.10 5.18
C ILE A 56 -11.81 -16.42 4.11
N ALA A 57 -12.36 -15.46 3.36
CA ALA A 57 -11.64 -14.72 2.33
C ALA A 57 -10.42 -13.98 2.91
N TRP A 58 -10.59 -13.30 4.06
CA TRP A 58 -9.46 -12.65 4.76
C TRP A 58 -8.44 -13.66 5.29
N GLY A 59 -8.87 -14.82 5.76
CA GLY A 59 -7.97 -15.88 6.18
C GLY A 59 -7.08 -16.36 5.02
N ILE A 60 -7.66 -16.56 3.84
CA ILE A 60 -6.93 -16.97 2.63
C ILE A 60 -5.97 -15.86 2.19
N ALA A 61 -6.48 -14.63 2.02
CA ALA A 61 -5.69 -13.50 1.55
C ALA A 61 -4.54 -13.15 2.53
N GLY A 62 -4.86 -13.09 3.83
CA GLY A 62 -3.89 -12.85 4.89
C GLY A 62 -2.82 -13.92 4.97
N THR A 63 -3.18 -15.20 4.83
CA THR A 63 -2.21 -16.29 4.78
C THR A 63 -1.28 -16.16 3.57
N GLY A 64 -1.83 -15.87 2.38
CA GLY A 64 -1.02 -15.66 1.17
C GLY A 64 -0.03 -14.51 1.31
N MET A 65 -0.48 -13.37 1.84
CA MET A 65 0.39 -12.22 2.12
C MET A 65 1.46 -12.53 3.16
N LEU A 66 1.12 -13.29 4.21
CA LEU A 66 2.07 -13.70 5.23
C LEU A 66 3.16 -14.64 4.67
N MET A 67 2.78 -15.58 3.81
CA MET A 67 3.76 -16.44 3.13
C MET A 67 4.72 -15.62 2.26
N LEU A 68 4.21 -14.62 1.54
CA LEU A 68 5.04 -13.72 0.75
C LEU A 68 6.00 -12.90 1.63
N ALA A 69 5.53 -12.42 2.78
CA ALA A 69 6.37 -11.73 3.75
C ALA A 69 7.49 -12.64 4.28
N PHE A 70 7.20 -13.92 4.57
CA PHE A 70 8.23 -14.88 4.98
C PHE A 70 9.24 -15.19 3.87
N VAL A 71 8.83 -15.21 2.60
CA VAL A 71 9.77 -15.33 1.47
C VAL A 71 10.75 -14.16 1.47
N PHE A 72 10.26 -12.92 1.56
CA PHE A 72 11.15 -11.73 1.59
C PHE A 72 11.99 -11.65 2.86
N GLN A 73 11.45 -12.06 4.01
CA GLN A 73 12.21 -12.17 5.25
C GLN A 73 13.34 -13.21 5.11
N THR A 74 13.07 -14.35 4.49
CA THR A 74 14.07 -15.40 4.28
C THR A 74 15.15 -14.95 3.31
N LEU A 75 14.78 -14.28 2.21
CA LEU A 75 15.71 -13.74 1.22
C LEU A 75 16.62 -12.67 1.83
N SER A 76 16.07 -11.72 2.58
CA SER A 76 16.86 -10.66 3.25
C SER A 76 17.82 -11.20 4.29
N ARG A 77 17.46 -12.27 5.02
CA ARG A 77 18.37 -12.94 5.96
C ARG A 77 19.47 -13.74 5.29
N ARG A 78 19.18 -14.36 4.14
CA ARG A 78 20.17 -15.19 3.39
C ARG A 78 21.11 -14.39 2.51
N ARG A 79 20.66 -13.25 1.99
CA ARG A 79 21.43 -12.35 1.10
C ARG A 79 21.38 -10.91 1.62
N PRO A 80 21.99 -10.64 2.79
CA PRO A 80 22.03 -9.29 3.37
C PRO A 80 22.89 -8.32 2.55
N ASP A 81 23.68 -8.84 1.62
CA ASP A 81 24.46 -8.07 0.63
C ASP A 81 23.59 -7.37 -0.42
N ILE A 82 22.31 -7.75 -0.56
CA ILE A 82 21.38 -7.19 -1.55
C ILE A 82 20.49 -6.13 -0.88
N ASP A 83 20.76 -4.86 -1.16
CA ASP A 83 20.06 -3.70 -0.61
C ASP A 83 19.19 -2.93 -1.63
N ALA A 84 19.29 -3.26 -2.92
CA ALA A 84 18.60 -2.56 -4.01
C ALA A 84 17.13 -2.96 -4.25
N GLY A 85 16.48 -3.63 -3.27
CA GLY A 85 15.05 -3.98 -3.33
C GLY A 85 14.71 -5.29 -4.07
N ILE A 86 13.42 -5.51 -4.34
CA ILE A 86 12.85 -6.81 -4.77
C ILE A 86 13.46 -7.32 -6.08
N TYR A 87 13.64 -6.45 -7.08
CA TYR A 87 14.17 -6.84 -8.39
C TYR A 87 15.65 -7.28 -8.34
N ALA A 88 16.40 -6.82 -7.33
CA ALA A 88 17.80 -7.20 -7.16
C ALA A 88 17.95 -8.68 -6.78
N TYR A 89 16.99 -9.24 -6.04
CA TYR A 89 16.91 -10.68 -5.79
C TYR A 89 16.65 -11.46 -7.08
N ALA A 90 15.75 -10.98 -7.94
CA ALA A 90 15.48 -11.60 -9.24
C ALA A 90 16.73 -11.59 -10.13
N ARG A 91 17.46 -10.47 -10.17
CA ARG A 91 18.72 -10.36 -10.90
C ARG A 91 19.78 -11.31 -10.37
N ALA A 92 19.92 -11.40 -9.04
CA ALA A 92 20.92 -12.25 -8.41
C ALA A 92 20.63 -13.75 -8.58
N GLY A 93 19.35 -14.14 -8.62
CA GLY A 93 18.94 -15.54 -8.79
C GLY A 93 18.85 -16.01 -10.24
N PHE A 94 18.41 -15.14 -11.16
CA PHE A 94 18.03 -15.53 -12.53
C PHE A 94 18.79 -14.75 -13.62
N GLY A 95 19.73 -13.89 -13.25
CA GLY A 95 20.59 -13.15 -14.16
C GLY A 95 20.05 -11.79 -14.62
N PRO A 96 20.84 -11.05 -15.42
CA PRO A 96 20.55 -9.66 -15.78
C PRO A 96 19.24 -9.45 -16.53
N TYR A 97 18.88 -10.37 -17.43
CA TYR A 97 17.68 -10.24 -18.25
C TYR A 97 16.40 -10.33 -17.40
N ILE A 98 16.29 -11.35 -16.55
CA ILE A 98 15.12 -11.50 -15.66
C ILE A 98 15.06 -10.38 -14.63
N GLY A 99 16.22 -9.93 -14.12
CA GLY A 99 16.30 -8.75 -13.27
C GLY A 99 15.78 -7.48 -13.97
N PHE A 100 16.11 -7.29 -15.25
CA PHE A 100 15.61 -6.17 -16.04
C PHE A 100 14.09 -6.24 -16.24
N ILE A 101 13.54 -7.41 -16.59
CA ILE A 101 12.09 -7.58 -16.74
C ILE A 101 11.38 -7.29 -15.41
N ALA A 102 11.88 -7.80 -14.29
CA ALA A 102 11.31 -7.54 -12.97
C ALA A 102 11.30 -6.03 -12.62
N ALA A 103 12.41 -5.33 -12.88
CA ALA A 103 12.51 -3.89 -12.65
C ALA A 103 11.54 -3.10 -13.56
N LEU A 104 11.46 -3.47 -14.84
CA LEU A 104 10.56 -2.84 -15.81
C LEU A 104 9.09 -3.04 -15.43
N SER A 105 8.70 -4.27 -15.07
CA SER A 105 7.34 -4.59 -14.62
C SER A 105 6.98 -3.84 -13.35
N TYR A 106 7.90 -3.75 -12.39
CA TYR A 106 7.70 -2.98 -11.17
C TYR A 106 7.49 -1.49 -11.46
N TRP A 107 8.34 -0.90 -12.31
CA TRP A 107 8.22 0.50 -12.71
C TRP A 107 6.91 0.78 -13.45
N ALA A 108 6.54 -0.06 -14.43
CA ALA A 108 5.31 0.09 -15.18
C ALA A 108 4.06 -0.04 -14.27
N SER A 109 4.07 -0.99 -13.33
CA SER A 109 3.02 -1.14 -12.32
C SER A 109 2.91 0.09 -11.42
N ALA A 110 4.04 0.65 -10.96
CA ALA A 110 4.04 1.87 -10.17
C ALA A 110 3.45 3.08 -10.94
N CYS A 111 3.76 3.22 -12.23
CA CYS A 111 3.16 4.25 -13.07
C CYS A 111 1.64 4.10 -13.19
N LEU A 112 1.16 2.90 -13.46
CA LEU A 112 -0.28 2.61 -13.55
C LEU A 112 -0.99 2.82 -12.21
N GLY A 113 -0.38 2.37 -11.11
CA GLY A 113 -0.90 2.57 -9.75
C GLY A 113 -1.05 4.05 -9.40
N ASN A 114 -0.05 4.88 -9.73
CA ASN A 114 -0.13 6.32 -9.51
C ASN A 114 -1.28 6.96 -10.31
N VAL A 115 -1.49 6.55 -11.56
CA VAL A 115 -2.61 7.03 -12.38
C VAL A 115 -3.95 6.58 -11.79
N ALA A 116 -4.05 5.32 -11.36
CA ALA A 116 -5.27 4.79 -10.73
C ALA A 116 -5.64 5.58 -9.46
N PHE A 117 -4.66 5.91 -8.60
CA PHE A 117 -4.91 6.74 -7.41
C PHE A 117 -5.38 8.16 -7.77
N LEU A 118 -4.84 8.77 -8.82
CA LEU A 118 -5.29 10.09 -9.27
C LEU A 118 -6.74 10.01 -9.79
N VAL A 119 -7.08 9.01 -10.61
CA VAL A 119 -8.45 8.78 -11.09
C VAL A 119 -9.40 8.56 -9.92
N LEU A 120 -9.04 7.73 -8.94
CA LEU A 120 -9.84 7.48 -7.74
C LEU A 120 -10.07 8.77 -6.94
N THR A 121 -9.04 9.59 -6.80
CA THR A 121 -9.14 10.90 -6.13
C THR A 121 -10.11 11.82 -6.85
N GLN A 122 -10.02 11.92 -8.18
CA GLN A 122 -10.93 12.74 -8.97
C GLN A 122 -12.37 12.19 -8.97
N SER A 123 -12.55 10.87 -9.01
CA SER A 123 -13.86 10.22 -8.88
C SER A 123 -14.49 10.52 -7.52
N THR A 124 -13.69 10.55 -6.45
CA THR A 124 -14.14 10.91 -5.11
C THR A 124 -14.57 12.38 -5.05
N LEU A 125 -13.83 13.29 -5.70
CA LEU A 125 -14.25 14.69 -5.87
C LEU A 125 -15.51 14.82 -6.72
N GLY A 126 -15.70 13.93 -7.70
CA GLY A 126 -16.89 13.84 -8.55
C GLY A 126 -18.19 13.65 -7.79
N ALA A 127 -18.14 12.99 -6.63
CA ALA A 127 -19.29 12.84 -5.73
C ALA A 127 -19.79 14.19 -5.17
N PHE A 128 -18.91 15.19 -5.05
CA PHE A 128 -19.25 16.54 -4.59
C PHE A 128 -19.41 17.53 -5.76
N PHE A 129 -18.62 17.35 -6.82
CA PHE A 129 -18.54 18.24 -7.97
C PHE A 129 -18.75 17.44 -9.26
N PRO A 130 -19.98 17.43 -9.84
CA PRO A 130 -20.31 16.59 -10.99
C PRO A 130 -19.40 16.76 -12.23
N ALA A 131 -18.71 17.90 -12.36
CA ALA A 131 -17.76 18.18 -13.44
C ALA A 131 -16.59 17.17 -13.51
N PHE A 132 -16.24 16.52 -12.40
CA PHE A 132 -15.17 15.52 -12.35
C PHE A 132 -15.63 14.10 -12.73
N GLY A 133 -16.95 13.86 -12.78
CA GLY A 133 -17.53 12.56 -13.13
C GLY A 133 -16.90 11.40 -12.37
N ASN A 134 -16.63 10.30 -13.06
CA ASN A 134 -15.94 9.13 -12.49
C ASN A 134 -14.41 9.23 -12.61
N GLY A 135 -13.86 10.46 -12.60
CA GLY A 135 -12.44 10.71 -12.81
C GLY A 135 -11.97 10.58 -14.27
N ASN A 136 -12.89 10.45 -15.21
CA ASN A 136 -12.63 10.24 -16.65
C ASN A 136 -12.97 11.46 -17.52
N THR A 137 -13.24 12.62 -16.91
CA THR A 137 -13.58 13.86 -17.63
C THR A 137 -12.35 14.71 -17.90
N LEU A 138 -12.45 15.66 -18.84
CA LEU A 138 -11.35 16.60 -19.12
C LEU A 138 -10.93 17.43 -17.89
N PRO A 139 -11.86 17.97 -17.06
CA PRO A 139 -11.50 18.59 -15.78
C PRO A 139 -10.73 17.66 -14.83
N ALA A 140 -11.12 16.38 -14.74
CA ALA A 140 -10.43 15.39 -13.91
C ALA A 140 -9.01 15.10 -14.41
N LEU A 141 -8.80 15.06 -15.73
CA LEU A 141 -7.47 14.89 -16.32
C LEU A 141 -6.56 16.09 -15.98
N ILE A 142 -7.08 17.31 -16.12
CA ILE A 142 -6.34 18.54 -15.80
C ILE A 142 -6.01 18.57 -14.30
N GLY A 143 -7.01 18.29 -13.44
CA GLY A 143 -6.82 18.24 -11.99
C GLY A 143 -5.78 17.20 -11.56
N SER A 144 -5.86 15.99 -12.12
CA SER A 144 -4.87 14.93 -11.89
C SER A 144 -3.46 15.34 -12.32
N SER A 145 -3.33 15.99 -13.47
CA SER A 145 -2.03 16.47 -13.97
C SER A 145 -1.43 17.53 -13.06
N VAL A 146 -2.24 18.48 -12.58
CA VAL A 146 -1.80 19.50 -11.62
C VAL A 146 -1.29 18.86 -10.32
N ILE A 147 -2.03 17.88 -9.78
CA ILE A 147 -1.62 17.16 -8.57
C ILE A 147 -0.30 16.41 -8.80
N LEU A 148 -0.18 15.68 -9.91
CA LEU A 148 1.02 14.92 -10.26
C LEU A 148 2.25 15.82 -10.34
N TRP A 149 2.17 16.92 -11.10
CA TRP A 149 3.27 17.86 -11.22
C TRP A 149 3.57 18.60 -9.91
N GLY A 150 2.55 18.86 -9.09
CA GLY A 150 2.72 19.40 -7.74
C GLY A 150 3.58 18.49 -6.86
N PHE A 151 3.27 17.19 -6.81
CA PHE A 151 4.09 16.21 -6.10
C PHE A 151 5.50 16.10 -6.69
N HIS A 152 5.63 16.11 -8.02
CA HIS A 152 6.93 16.06 -8.69
C HIS A 152 7.83 17.24 -8.28
N ILE A 153 7.31 18.47 -8.35
CA ILE A 153 8.05 19.69 -7.96
C ILE A 153 8.38 19.66 -6.46
N MET A 154 7.48 19.18 -5.62
CA MET A 154 7.72 19.03 -4.18
C MET A 154 8.88 18.07 -3.90
N LEU A 155 8.92 16.93 -4.59
CA LEU A 155 10.01 15.97 -4.47
C LEU A 155 11.35 16.54 -4.95
N LEU A 156 11.36 17.36 -6.00
CA LEU A 156 12.56 18.07 -6.46
C LEU A 156 13.09 19.08 -5.42
N ARG A 157 12.22 19.64 -4.58
CA ARG A 157 12.59 20.60 -3.51
C ARG A 157 13.21 19.94 -2.26
N GLY A 158 13.20 18.62 -2.17
CA GLY A 158 13.94 17.86 -1.15
C GLY A 158 13.08 17.05 -0.17
N VAL A 159 13.73 16.11 0.51
CA VAL A 159 13.08 15.03 1.28
C VAL A 159 12.42 15.53 2.59
N LYS A 160 12.85 16.68 3.12
CA LYS A 160 12.26 17.24 4.36
C LYS A 160 10.79 17.62 4.19
N GLU A 161 10.42 18.21 3.04
CA GLU A 161 9.03 18.54 2.72
C GLU A 161 8.19 17.27 2.49
N ALA A 162 8.79 16.21 1.93
CA ALA A 162 8.08 14.95 1.75
C ALA A 162 7.73 14.27 3.09
N ALA A 163 8.60 14.39 4.10
CA ALA A 163 8.36 13.81 5.42
C ALA A 163 7.23 14.49 6.21
N SER A 164 7.13 15.83 6.14
CA SER A 164 6.04 16.58 6.77
C SER A 164 4.69 16.25 6.12
N VAL A 165 4.64 16.22 4.79
CA VAL A 165 3.42 15.84 4.05
C VAL A 165 3.01 14.40 4.37
N ASN A 166 3.95 13.46 4.43
CA ASN A 166 3.64 12.08 4.79
C ASN A 166 3.00 11.98 6.20
N THR A 167 3.47 12.78 7.16
CA THR A 167 2.89 12.83 8.51
C THR A 167 1.45 13.34 8.48
N ILE A 168 1.20 14.44 7.77
CA ILE A 168 -0.15 15.00 7.60
C ILE A 168 -1.08 13.99 6.94
N VAL A 169 -0.64 13.36 5.85
CA VAL A 169 -1.40 12.31 5.14
C VAL A 169 -1.70 11.13 6.04
N THR A 170 -0.77 10.73 6.91
CA THR A 170 -0.99 9.64 7.87
C THR A 170 -2.12 9.98 8.84
N PHE A 171 -2.11 11.17 9.45
CA PHE A 171 -3.21 11.61 10.31
C PHE A 171 -4.53 11.77 9.54
N ALA A 172 -4.47 12.33 8.33
CA ALA A 172 -5.64 12.50 7.47
C ALA A 172 -6.30 11.16 7.07
N LYS A 173 -5.53 10.07 7.03
CA LYS A 173 -6.05 8.71 6.79
C LYS A 173 -6.55 8.06 8.08
N LEU A 174 -5.79 8.13 9.16
CA LEU A 174 -6.10 7.42 10.41
C LEU A 174 -7.33 8.01 11.11
N LEU A 175 -7.51 9.33 11.07
CA LEU A 175 -8.61 9.99 11.77
C LEU A 175 -9.98 9.58 11.21
N PRO A 176 -10.26 9.64 9.90
CA PRO A 176 -11.53 9.15 9.35
C PRO A 176 -11.78 7.66 9.63
N ILE A 177 -10.74 6.82 9.59
CA ILE A 177 -10.86 5.39 9.93
C ILE A 177 -11.28 5.24 11.40
N ALA A 178 -10.63 5.96 12.32
CA ALA A 178 -10.97 5.91 13.74
C ALA A 178 -12.41 6.38 14.00
N VAL A 179 -12.82 7.49 13.36
CA VAL A 179 -14.20 8.00 13.44
C VAL A 179 -15.20 6.98 12.89
N PHE A 180 -14.90 6.38 11.74
CA PHE A 180 -15.73 5.32 11.15
C PHE A 180 -15.90 4.13 12.11
N LEU A 181 -14.82 3.66 12.73
CA LEU A 181 -14.87 2.57 13.71
C LEU A 181 -15.74 2.92 14.93
N VAL A 182 -15.66 4.16 15.44
CA VAL A 182 -16.50 4.61 16.55
C VAL A 182 -17.98 4.65 16.14
N ILE A 183 -18.30 5.16 14.95
CA ILE A 183 -19.67 5.21 14.43
C ILE A 183 -20.24 3.81 14.25
N VAL A 184 -19.48 2.88 13.68
CA VAL A 184 -19.88 1.48 13.50
C VAL A 184 -20.09 0.81 14.86
N ALA A 185 -19.17 0.99 15.81
CA ALA A 185 -19.29 0.42 17.15
C ALA A 185 -20.53 0.94 17.89
N TRP A 186 -20.85 2.23 17.74
CA TRP A 186 -22.03 2.83 18.37
C TRP A 186 -23.35 2.46 17.67
N SER A 187 -23.32 2.29 16.34
CA SER A 187 -24.49 1.97 15.52
C SER A 187 -24.74 0.46 15.35
N ALA A 188 -23.86 -0.38 15.90
CA ALA A 188 -23.92 -1.83 15.75
C ALA A 188 -25.22 -2.40 16.35
N LYS A 189 -26.04 -3.02 15.50
CA LYS A 189 -27.24 -3.76 15.93
C LYS A 189 -26.91 -5.24 15.95
N GLY A 190 -26.93 -5.84 17.14
CA GLY A 190 -26.59 -7.26 17.32
C GLY A 190 -27.46 -8.21 16.49
N GLU A 191 -28.74 -7.86 16.28
CA GLU A 191 -29.67 -8.64 15.46
C GLU A 191 -29.23 -8.71 13.99
N LEU A 192 -28.87 -7.57 13.38
CA LEU A 192 -28.34 -7.53 12.02
C LEU A 192 -27.01 -8.29 11.89
N PHE A 193 -26.19 -8.26 12.94
CA PHE A 193 -24.94 -9.00 12.95
C PHE A 193 -25.19 -10.51 12.91
N VAL A 194 -26.14 -11.02 13.69
CA VAL A 194 -26.51 -12.45 13.71
C VAL A 194 -27.14 -12.87 12.40
N GLU A 195 -28.02 -12.04 11.83
CA GLU A 195 -28.66 -12.31 10.53
C GLU A 195 -27.62 -12.34 9.39
N ASN A 196 -26.60 -11.48 9.47
CA ASN A 196 -25.56 -11.39 8.46
C ASN A 196 -24.42 -12.42 8.61
N ILE A 197 -24.49 -13.35 9.56
CA ILE A 197 -23.43 -14.38 9.72
C ILE A 197 -23.22 -15.16 8.42
N LEU A 198 -24.31 -15.48 7.72
CA LEU A 198 -24.30 -16.24 6.47
C LEU A 198 -24.63 -15.37 5.23
N GLY A 199 -24.75 -14.05 5.39
CA GLY A 199 -25.08 -13.13 4.30
C GLY A 199 -26.58 -13.02 3.98
N GLY A 200 -27.48 -13.25 4.96
CA GLY A 200 -28.92 -13.03 4.84
C GLY A 200 -29.73 -14.04 3.99
N GLY A 201 -29.08 -15.06 3.41
CA GLY A 201 -29.73 -16.12 2.62
C GLY A 201 -29.87 -17.46 3.34
N GLN A 202 -30.55 -18.43 2.72
CA GLN A 202 -30.57 -19.82 3.21
C GLN A 202 -29.13 -20.39 3.26
N PRO A 203 -28.74 -21.08 4.35
CA PRO A 203 -27.40 -21.65 4.48
C PRO A 203 -27.12 -22.63 3.34
N SER A 204 -26.22 -22.27 2.42
CA SER A 204 -25.81 -23.16 1.32
C SER A 204 -24.31 -23.08 1.08
N ALA A 205 -23.69 -24.23 0.82
CA ALA A 205 -22.27 -24.31 0.49
C ALA A 205 -21.95 -23.57 -0.82
N ALA A 206 -22.87 -23.60 -1.79
CA ALA A 206 -22.75 -22.85 -3.03
C ALA A 206 -22.74 -21.33 -2.79
N GLY A 207 -23.65 -20.82 -1.94
CA GLY A 207 -23.69 -19.40 -1.59
C GLY A 207 -22.44 -18.94 -0.84
N LEU A 208 -21.91 -19.76 0.08
CA LEU A 208 -20.66 -19.44 0.78
C LEU A 208 -19.46 -19.41 -0.18
N TYR A 209 -19.39 -20.35 -1.13
CA TYR A 209 -18.34 -20.36 -2.15
C TYR A 209 -18.37 -19.08 -3.00
N ASP A 210 -19.56 -18.65 -3.43
CA ASP A 210 -19.70 -17.42 -4.22
C ASP A 210 -19.34 -16.17 -3.41
N GLN A 211 -19.75 -16.09 -2.15
CA GLN A 211 -19.35 -15.00 -1.23
C GLN A 211 -17.82 -14.92 -1.09
N VAL A 212 -17.15 -16.04 -0.83
CA VAL A 212 -15.68 -16.09 -0.73
C VAL A 212 -15.05 -15.70 -2.05
N ARG A 213 -15.53 -16.22 -3.19
CA ARG A 213 -15.02 -15.90 -4.52
C ARG A 213 -15.15 -14.41 -4.85
N GLN A 214 -16.32 -13.82 -4.62
CA GLN A 214 -16.55 -12.39 -4.87
C GLN A 214 -15.67 -11.52 -3.97
N THR A 215 -15.57 -11.86 -2.68
CA THR A 215 -14.70 -11.15 -1.74
C THR A 215 -13.24 -11.23 -2.16
N MET A 216 -12.76 -12.40 -2.59
CA MET A 216 -11.40 -12.57 -3.09
C MET A 216 -11.14 -11.77 -4.37
N LEU A 217 -12.11 -11.67 -5.27
CA LEU A 217 -11.99 -10.80 -6.45
C LEU A 217 -11.84 -9.34 -6.04
N ILE A 218 -12.63 -8.86 -5.09
CA ILE A 218 -12.51 -7.48 -4.57
C ILE A 218 -11.10 -7.23 -4.01
N VAL A 219 -10.57 -8.15 -3.21
CA VAL A 219 -9.23 -8.01 -2.59
C VAL A 219 -8.09 -8.03 -3.62
N VAL A 220 -8.28 -8.65 -4.79
CA VAL A 220 -7.27 -8.66 -5.86
C VAL A 220 -7.23 -7.33 -6.64
N PHE A 221 -8.35 -6.64 -6.74
CA PHE A 221 -8.50 -5.43 -7.56
C PHE A 221 -8.46 -4.11 -6.77
N VAL A 222 -8.20 -4.18 -5.46
CA VAL A 222 -8.03 -3.04 -4.54
C VAL A 222 -6.58 -2.92 -4.08
#